data_AF-A0A6B3FJT7-F1
#
_entry.id   AF-A0A6B3FJT7-F1
#
_cell.length_a   1.000
_cell.length_b   1.000
_cell.length_c   1.000
_cell.angle_alpha   90.00
_cell.angle_beta   90.00
_cell.angle_gamma   90.00
#
_symmetry.space_group_name_H-M   'P 1'
#
loop_
_entity.id
_entity.type
_entity.pdbx_description
1 polymer ?
#
loop_
_entity_poly.entity_id
_entity_poly.type
_entity_poly.pdbx_seq_one_letter_code
_entity_poly.pdbx_strand_id
1 'polypeptide(L)'
;FIEVFVRRGLVPDGGGAYLLPRLVGPQRAKELMFFGDALTAADAERLGLVNRTVPAGELEVLAKEWAGRLATGPTRALALTKQLVNASLDDDRATAFAAEAAAQE
;
A
#
# COMPACT_ATOMS: atom_id res chain seq x y z
N PHE A 1 -3.15 -5.82 -12.32
CA PHE A 1 -2.84 -6.68 -11.15
C PHE A 1 -3.79 -7.87 -11.15
N ILE A 2 -3.39 -9.06 -10.68
CA ILE A 2 -4.26 -10.26 -10.65
C ILE A 2 -3.86 -11.23 -9.53
N GLU A 3 -4.84 -11.69 -8.74
CA GLU A 3 -4.70 -12.76 -7.72
C GLU A 3 -5.00 -14.13 -8.34
N VAL A 4 -4.11 -14.62 -9.20
CA VAL A 4 -4.40 -15.77 -10.09
C VAL A 4 -4.45 -17.14 -9.37
N PHE A 5 -4.09 -17.22 -8.08
CA PHE A 5 -3.92 -18.46 -7.32
C PHE A 5 -5.11 -19.42 -7.39
N VAL A 6 -6.33 -18.90 -7.24
CA VAL A 6 -7.55 -19.72 -7.28
C VAL A 6 -7.74 -20.45 -8.61
N ARG A 7 -7.30 -19.85 -9.72
CA ARG A 7 -7.35 -20.49 -11.05
C ARG A 7 -6.37 -21.64 -11.20
N ARG A 8 -5.48 -21.82 -10.23
CA ARG A 8 -4.51 -22.92 -10.14
C ARG A 8 -4.80 -23.87 -8.98
N GLY A 9 -5.93 -23.70 -8.28
CA GLY A 9 -6.26 -24.49 -7.09
C GLY A 9 -5.35 -24.19 -5.90
N LEU A 10 -4.74 -23.00 -5.87
CA LEU A 10 -3.83 -22.56 -4.82
C LEU A 10 -4.49 -21.49 -3.95
N VAL A 11 -4.06 -21.45 -2.69
CA VAL A 11 -4.33 -20.32 -1.79
C VAL A 11 -3.38 -19.16 -2.10
N PRO A 12 -3.71 -17.90 -1.71
CA PRO A 12 -2.81 -16.78 -1.87
C PRO A 12 -1.48 -16.99 -1.14
N ASP A 13 -0.37 -16.66 -1.81
CA ASP A 13 0.99 -16.71 -1.27
C ASP A 13 1.65 -15.31 -1.32
N GLY A 14 2.90 -15.17 -0.89
CA GLY A 14 3.67 -13.92 -0.93
C GLY A 14 3.15 -12.85 0.04
N GLY A 15 2.40 -13.27 1.07
CA GLY A 15 1.76 -12.37 2.02
C GLY A 15 0.46 -11.74 1.52
N GLY A 16 -0.10 -12.16 0.38
CA GLY A 16 -1.35 -11.60 -0.16
C GLY A 16 -2.51 -11.62 0.83
N ALA A 17 -2.69 -12.71 1.57
CA ALA A 17 -3.71 -12.84 2.61
C ALA A 17 -3.54 -11.87 3.80
N TYR A 18 -2.33 -11.32 3.99
CA TYR A 18 -2.01 -10.35 5.04
C TYR A 18 -2.10 -8.91 4.54
N LEU A 19 -1.49 -8.64 3.39
CA LEU A 19 -1.31 -7.29 2.84
C LEU A 19 -2.57 -6.78 2.13
N LEU A 20 -3.19 -7.59 1.28
CA LEU A 20 -4.29 -7.12 0.44
C LEU A 20 -5.51 -6.65 1.26
N PRO A 21 -5.96 -7.37 2.32
CA PRO A 21 -7.04 -6.88 3.17
C PRO A 21 -6.72 -5.57 3.89
N ARG A 22 -5.45 -5.27 4.19
CA ARG A 22 -5.02 -4.01 4.82
C ARG A 22 -5.10 -2.83 3.84
N LEU A 23 -4.96 -3.10 2.53
CA LEU A 23 -5.06 -2.08 1.48
C LEU A 23 -6.51 -1.82 1.07
N VAL A 24 -7.30 -2.87 0.83
CA VAL A 24 -8.63 -2.74 0.19
C VAL A 24 -9.80 -3.22 1.07
N GLY A 25 -9.53 -3.64 2.30
CA GLY A 25 -10.51 -4.26 3.19
C GLY A 25 -10.76 -5.74 2.87
N PRO A 26 -11.28 -6.52 3.85
CA PRO A 26 -11.43 -7.96 3.70
C PRO A 26 -12.46 -8.39 2.65
N GLN A 27 -13.47 -7.55 2.36
CA GLN A 27 -14.52 -7.88 1.38
C GLN A 27 -13.96 -7.86 -0.04
N ARG A 28 -13.30 -6.77 -0.43
CA ARG A 28 -12.66 -6.64 -1.75
C ARG A 28 -11.49 -7.60 -1.91
N ALA A 29 -10.69 -7.82 -0.86
CA ALA A 29 -9.60 -8.79 -0.92
C ALA A 29 -10.11 -10.20 -1.26
N LYS A 30 -11.21 -10.65 -0.62
CA LYS A 30 -11.83 -11.94 -0.92
C LYS A 30 -12.40 -12.01 -2.34
N GLU A 31 -13.06 -10.96 -2.82
CA GLU A 31 -13.53 -10.88 -4.21
C GLU A 31 -12.37 -11.13 -5.20
N LEU A 32 -11.25 -10.41 -5.03
CA LEU A 32 -10.08 -10.58 -5.88
C LEU A 32 -9.48 -11.99 -5.79
N MET A 33 -9.36 -12.54 -4.58
CA MET A 33 -8.77 -13.87 -4.34
C MET A 33 -9.67 -15.03 -4.79
N PHE A 34 -10.98 -14.90 -4.68
CA PHE A 34 -11.93 -15.97 -5.01
C PHE A 34 -12.19 -16.08 -6.50
N PHE A 35 -12.20 -14.96 -7.23
CA PHE A 35 -12.47 -14.96 -8.67
C PHE A 35 -11.19 -14.90 -9.51
N GLY A 36 -10.12 -14.34 -8.94
CA GLY A 36 -8.83 -14.22 -9.62
C GLY A 36 -8.91 -13.38 -10.89
N ASP A 37 -9.78 -12.38 -10.92
CA ASP A 37 -9.97 -11.49 -12.07
C ASP A 37 -8.88 -10.42 -12.15
N ALA A 38 -8.55 -10.03 -13.39
CA ALA A 38 -7.56 -9.01 -13.63
C ALA A 38 -8.16 -7.63 -13.35
N LEU A 39 -7.42 -6.81 -12.61
CA LEU A 39 -7.75 -5.39 -12.42
C LEU A 39 -7.10 -4.54 -13.49
N THR A 40 -7.91 -3.61 -14.03
CA THR A 40 -7.42 -2.49 -14.82
C THR A 40 -6.62 -1.52 -13.93
N ALA A 41 -5.84 -0.63 -14.54
CA ALA A 41 -5.12 0.41 -13.80
C ALA A 41 -6.08 1.34 -13.05
N ALA A 42 -7.17 1.76 -13.70
CA ALA A 42 -8.19 2.62 -13.10
C ALA A 42 -8.88 1.96 -11.90
N ASP A 43 -9.18 0.66 -11.98
CA ASP A 43 -9.74 -0.07 -10.84
C ASP A 43 -8.74 -0.18 -9.68
N ALA A 44 -7.47 -0.43 -9.99
CA ALA A 44 -6.42 -0.50 -8.97
C ALA A 44 -6.27 0.83 -8.22
N GLU A 45 -6.34 1.97 -8.90
CA GLU A 45 -6.30 3.30 -8.26
C GLU A 45 -7.57 3.55 -7.44
N ARG A 46 -8.74 3.28 -7.99
CA ARG A 46 -10.03 3.43 -7.29
C ARG A 46 -10.12 2.58 -6.03
N LEU A 47 -9.51 1.41 -6.03
CA LEU A 47 -9.46 0.51 -4.87
C LEU A 47 -8.36 0.89 -3.87
N GLY A 48 -7.43 1.78 -4.22
CA GLY A 48 -6.28 2.13 -3.37
C GLY A 48 -5.13 1.12 -3.40
N LEU A 49 -5.07 0.24 -4.41
CA LEU A 49 -3.93 -0.66 -4.62
C LEU A 49 -2.71 0.07 -5.19
N VAL A 50 -2.94 1.14 -5.95
CA VAL A 50 -1.91 2.05 -6.43
C VAL A 50 -2.32 3.48 -6.07
N ASN A 51 -1.34 4.34 -5.79
CA ASN A 51 -1.61 5.71 -5.37
C ASN A 51 -2.09 6.62 -6.51
N ARG A 52 -1.66 6.36 -7.75
CA ARG A 52 -1.98 7.17 -8.93
C ARG A 52 -1.73 6.41 -10.21
N THR A 53 -2.58 6.60 -11.22
CA THR A 53 -2.32 6.20 -12.60
C THR A 53 -2.06 7.40 -13.49
N VAL A 54 -1.28 7.18 -14.55
CA VAL A 54 -0.94 8.20 -15.56
C VAL A 54 -0.87 7.55 -16.94
N PRO A 55 -0.96 8.34 -18.03
CA PRO A 55 -0.63 7.85 -19.36
C PRO A 55 0.76 7.19 -19.40
N ALA A 56 0.92 6.18 -20.26
CA ALA A 56 2.14 5.35 -20.28
C ALA A 56 3.44 6.17 -20.46
N GLY A 57 3.40 7.26 -21.23
CA GLY A 57 4.56 8.14 -21.46
C GLY A 57 4.92 9.07 -20.30
N GLU A 58 4.10 9.14 -19.25
CA GLU A 58 4.26 10.10 -18.15
C GLU A 58 4.73 9.45 -16.84
N LEU A 59 4.79 8.11 -16.78
CA LEU A 59 5.16 7.37 -15.57
C LEU A 59 6.53 7.80 -15.01
N GLU A 60 7.54 7.87 -15.88
CA GLU A 60 8.91 8.22 -15.45
C GLU A 60 9.00 9.67 -14.97
N VAL A 61 8.26 10.58 -15.60
CA VAL A 61 8.22 12.00 -15.22
C VAL A 61 7.62 12.14 -13.82
N LEU A 62 6.44 11.57 -13.58
CA LEU A 62 5.79 11.61 -12.27
C LEU A 62 6.64 10.92 -11.18
N ALA A 63 7.22 9.76 -11.50
CA ALA A 63 8.06 9.03 -10.55
C ALA A 63 9.30 9.85 -10.13
N LYS A 64 9.97 10.52 -11.09
CA LYS A 64 11.12 11.40 -10.79
C LYS A 64 10.70 12.64 -10.01
N GLU A 65 9.55 13.23 -10.33
CA GLU A 65 9.01 14.36 -9.57
C GLU A 65 8.78 13.98 -8.11
N TRP A 66 8.09 12.86 -7.85
CA TRP A 66 7.84 12.39 -6.49
C TRP A 66 9.12 12.00 -5.75
N ALA A 67 10.05 11.32 -6.43
CA ALA A 67 11.35 10.99 -5.87
C ALA A 67 12.14 12.25 -5.49
N GLY A 68 12.14 13.28 -6.36
CA GLY A 68 12.77 14.56 -6.08
C GLY A 68 12.17 15.24 -4.85
N ARG A 69 10.83 15.31 -4.76
CA ARG A 69 10.11 15.89 -3.62
C ARG A 69 10.46 15.19 -2.30
N LEU A 70 10.55 13.86 -2.30
CA LEU A 70 10.95 13.09 -1.11
C LEU A 70 12.42 13.30 -0.77
N ALA A 71 13.30 13.31 -1.77
CA ALA A 71 14.75 13.46 -1.58
C ALA A 71 15.14 14.84 -1.04
N THR A 72 14.37 15.89 -1.37
CA THR A 72 14.57 17.26 -0.86
C THR A 72 13.72 17.58 0.38
N GLY A 73 12.95 16.62 0.88
CA GLY A 73 12.08 16.79 2.04
C GLY A 73 12.82 16.66 3.38
N PRO A 74 12.15 16.90 4.52
CA PRO A 74 12.75 16.79 5.84
C PRO A 74 13.01 15.31 6.21
N THR A 75 14.22 14.81 5.92
CA THR A 75 14.59 13.39 6.01
C THR A 75 14.18 12.71 7.32
N ARG A 76 14.47 13.32 8.48
CA ARG A 76 14.12 12.74 9.80
C ARG A 76 12.62 12.62 9.98
N ALA A 77 11.86 13.67 9.63
CA ALA A 77 10.41 13.65 9.76
C ALA A 77 9.76 12.61 8.83
N LEU A 78 10.21 12.52 7.56
CA LEU A 78 9.73 11.51 6.62
C LEU A 78 10.03 10.09 7.09
N ALA A 79 11.24 9.85 7.62
CA ALA A 79 11.64 8.55 8.15
C ALA A 79 10.80 8.14 9.37
N LEU A 80 10.65 9.03 10.36
CA LEU A 80 9.85 8.78 11.55
C LEU A 80 8.37 8.58 11.20
N THR A 81 7.82 9.39 10.29
CA THR A 81 6.43 9.22 9.81
C THR A 81 6.23 7.85 9.19
N LYS A 82 7.15 7.40 8.32
CA LYS A 82 7.10 6.06 7.73
C LYS A 82 7.14 4.96 8.79
N GLN A 83 8.01 5.11 9.80
CA GLN A 83 8.13 4.13 10.88
C GLN A 83 6.84 4.04 11.70
N LEU A 84 6.30 5.19 12.13
CA LEU A 84 5.08 5.27 12.92
C LEU A 84 3.88 4.66 12.18
N VAL A 85 3.69 5.03 10.90
CA VAL A 85 2.57 4.52 10.10
C VAL A 85 2.70 3.02 9.84
N ASN A 86 3.91 2.51 9.60
CA ASN A 86 4.09 1.08 9.36
C ASN A 86 3.88 0.26 10.64
N ALA A 87 4.33 0.75 11.80
CA ALA A 87 4.15 0.08 13.09
C ALA A 87 2.69 0.09 13.55
N SER A 88 1.95 1.17 13.29
CA SER A 88 0.54 1.31 13.72
C SER A 88 -0.42 0.29 13.11
N LEU A 89 0.00 -0.43 12.07
CA LEU A 89 -0.78 -1.54 11.50
C LEU A 89 -0.86 -2.76 12.42
N ASP A 90 0.07 -2.87 13.38
CA ASP A 90 0.22 -4.02 14.28
C ASP A 90 0.21 -3.62 15.76
N ASP A 91 0.35 -2.33 16.08
CA ASP A 91 0.32 -1.80 17.44
C ASP A 91 -1.10 -1.48 17.93
N ASP A 92 -1.26 -1.46 19.26
CA ASP A 92 -2.44 -0.89 19.88
C ASP A 92 -2.38 0.66 19.92
N ARG A 93 -3.54 1.28 20.16
CA ARG A 93 -3.68 2.74 20.17
C ARG A 93 -2.74 3.43 21.18
N ALA A 94 -2.60 2.89 22.40
CA ALA A 94 -1.79 3.53 23.43
C ALA A 94 -0.31 3.50 23.05
N THR A 95 0.15 2.35 22.52
CA THR A 95 1.52 2.20 22.00
C THR A 95 1.78 3.16 20.83
N ALA A 96 0.88 3.24 19.85
CA ALA A 96 1.01 4.14 18.71
C ALA A 96 1.12 5.62 19.14
N PHE A 97 0.26 6.07 20.06
CA PHE A 97 0.27 7.46 20.53
C PHE A 97 1.52 7.81 21.35
N ALA A 98 2.02 6.86 22.15
CA ALA A 98 3.28 7.04 22.87
C ALA A 98 4.47 7.16 21.90
N ALA A 99 4.49 6.34 20.85
CA ALA A 99 5.53 6.41 19.81
C ALA A 99 5.48 7.73 19.02
N GLU A 100 4.28 8.23 18.70
CA GLU A 100 4.10 9.55 18.09
C GLU A 100 4.66 10.68 18.96
N ALA A 101 4.36 10.67 20.26
CA ALA A 101 4.85 11.65 21.21
C ALA A 101 6.39 11.66 21.28
N ALA A 102 7.00 10.47 21.39
CA ALA A 102 8.46 10.34 21.43
C ALA A 102 9.14 10.79 20.13
N ALA A 103 8.48 10.67 18.98
CA ALA A 103 9.02 11.07 17.69
C ALA A 103 9.02 12.60 17.45
N GLN A 104 8.33 13.39 18.29
CA GLN A 104 8.31 14.85 18.21
C GLN A 104 9.50 15.52 18.92
N GLU A 105 10.27 14.77 19.71
CA GLU A 105 11.49 15.23 20.40
C GLU A 105 12.74 15.13 19.51
#